data_AF-A0A920GQQ8-F1
#
_entry.id   AF-A0A920GQQ8-F1
#
_cell.length_a   1.000
_cell.length_b   1.000
_cell.length_c   1.000
_cell.angle_alpha   90.00
_cell.angle_beta   90.00
_cell.angle_gamma   90.00
#
_symmetry.space_group_name_H-M   'P 1'
#
loop_
_entity.id
_entity.type
_entity.pdbx_description
1 polymer ?
#
loop_
_entity_poly.entity_id
_entity_poly.type
_entity_poly.pdbx_seq_one_letter_code
_entity_poly.pdbx_strand_id
1 'polypeptide(L)'
;MQTSIDVKLKEYDLSLLEKDYDRISVLIDDTKKLNRVCRRINKLTKGAVVRAINSDEYEKKSCGEVLSISFPAPLLPNISIW
;
A
#
# COMPACT_ATOMS: atom_id res chain seq x y z
N MET A 1 -1.49 24.34 13.11
CA MET A 1 -1.16 24.32 11.67
C MET A 1 -2.42 23.91 10.93
N GLN A 2 -2.99 24.81 10.12
CA GLN A 2 -4.17 24.52 9.31
C GLN A 2 -3.71 24.42 7.85
N THR A 3 -3.97 23.28 7.23
CA THR A 3 -3.62 23.01 5.84
C THR A 3 -4.88 22.58 5.11
N SER A 4 -5.19 23.22 4.00
CA SER A 4 -6.29 22.82 3.13
C SER A 4 -5.85 21.65 2.26
N ILE A 5 -6.62 20.56 2.28
CA ILE A 5 -6.37 19.35 1.50
C ILE A 5 -7.59 19.06 0.63
N ASP A 6 -7.35 18.79 -0.65
CA ASP A 6 -8.38 18.37 -1.59
C ASP A 6 -8.57 16.85 -1.51
N VAL A 7 -9.76 16.40 -1.10
CA VAL A 7 -10.09 14.98 -0.95
C VAL A 7 -11.03 14.56 -2.08
N LYS A 8 -10.53 13.74 -3.00
CA LYS A 8 -11.33 13.18 -4.10
C LYS A 8 -11.70 11.74 -3.77
N LEU A 9 -12.98 11.52 -3.46
CA LEU A 9 -13.55 10.18 -3.38
C LEU A 9 -13.72 9.64 -4.80
N LYS A 10 -13.26 8.41 -5.03
CA LYS A 10 -13.43 7.69 -6.30
C LYS A 10 -14.18 6.40 -6.05
N GLU A 11 -14.89 5.94 -7.07
CA GLU A 11 -15.47 4.61 -7.03
C GLU A 11 -14.41 3.53 -6.87
N TYR A 12 -14.82 2.43 -6.25
CA TYR A 12 -13.95 1.30 -5.96
C TYR A 12 -13.50 0.63 -7.27
N ASP A 13 -12.26 0.91 -7.66
CA ASP A 13 -11.63 0.31 -8.85
C ASP A 13 -10.19 -0.12 -8.52
N LEU A 14 -9.92 -1.41 -8.68
CA LEU A 14 -8.63 -2.04 -8.44
C LEU A 14 -7.58 -1.66 -9.50
N SER A 15 -8.03 -1.22 -10.67
CA SER A 15 -7.18 -0.74 -11.76
C SER A 15 -6.52 0.59 -11.42
N LEU A 16 -7.11 1.37 -10.50
CA LEU A 16 -6.50 2.60 -10.01
C LEU A 16 -5.17 2.34 -9.30
N LEU A 17 -5.02 1.20 -8.61
CA LEU A 17 -3.80 0.85 -7.86
C LEU A 17 -2.55 0.69 -8.74
N GLU A 18 -2.72 0.63 -10.07
CA GLU A 18 -1.64 0.55 -11.05
C GLU A 18 -1.20 1.93 -11.55
N LYS A 19 -1.84 3.01 -11.09
CA LYS A 19 -1.42 4.38 -11.38
C LYS A 19 -0.17 4.76 -10.58
N ASP A 20 0.51 5.80 -11.05
CA ASP A 20 1.65 6.40 -10.36
C ASP A 20 1.19 7.15 -9.10
N TYR A 21 1.21 6.44 -7.96
CA TYR A 21 1.02 7.00 -6.64
C TYR A 21 2.35 7.08 -5.89
N ASP A 22 2.63 8.22 -5.25
CA ASP A 22 3.83 8.39 -4.43
C ASP A 22 3.77 7.57 -3.13
N ARG A 23 2.56 7.38 -2.60
CA ARG A 23 2.31 6.64 -1.36
C ARG A 23 0.95 6.00 -1.38
N ILE A 24 0.90 4.75 -0.95
CA ILE A 24 -0.34 3.99 -0.73
C ILE A 24 -0.39 3.61 0.75
N SER A 25 -1.46 4.01 1.43
CA SER A 25 -1.73 3.63 2.81
C SER A 25 -2.92 2.68 2.85
N VAL A 26 -2.78 1.59 3.60
CA VAL A 26 -3.81 0.56 3.71
C VAL A 26 -4.05 0.25 5.17
N LEU A 27 -5.33 0.26 5.56
CA LEU A 27 -5.77 -0.15 6.88
C LEU A 27 -6.00 -1.66 6.89
N ILE A 28 -5.46 -2.34 7.90
CA ILE A 28 -5.52 -3.79 8.04
C ILE A 28 -6.20 -4.08 9.38
N ASP A 29 -7.45 -4.53 9.34
CA ASP A 29 -8.19 -4.94 10.54
C ASP A 29 -7.81 -6.35 11.00
N ASP A 30 -7.67 -7.29 10.07
CA ASP A 30 -7.33 -8.69 10.36
C ASP A 30 -6.13 -9.13 9.52
N THR A 31 -5.00 -9.37 10.18
CA THR A 31 -3.75 -9.84 9.56
C THR A 31 -3.90 -11.20 8.88
N LYS A 32 -4.83 -12.04 9.35
CA LYS A 32 -5.10 -13.37 8.79
C LYS A 32 -5.95 -13.30 7.52
N LYS A 33 -6.67 -12.20 7.29
CA LYS A 33 -7.58 -12.02 6.15
C LYS A 33 -7.30 -10.72 5.41
N LEU A 34 -6.32 -10.78 4.51
CA LEU A 34 -6.10 -9.68 3.56
C LEU A 34 -7.30 -9.52 2.63
N ASN A 35 -7.87 -8.31 2.64
CA ASN A 35 -8.92 -7.90 1.72
C ASN A 35 -8.41 -7.87 0.25
N ARG A 36 -9.33 -7.71 -0.71
CA ARG A 36 -9.00 -7.75 -2.15
C ARG A 36 -8.00 -6.67 -2.56
N VAL A 37 -8.05 -5.49 -1.93
CA VAL A 37 -7.13 -4.37 -2.17
C VAL A 37 -5.72 -4.71 -1.71
N CYS A 38 -5.56 -5.16 -0.46
CA CYS A 38 -4.28 -5.61 0.09
C CYS A 38 -3.67 -6.75 -0.72
N ARG A 39 -4.47 -7.71 -1.20
CA ARG A 39 -3.99 -8.78 -2.09
C ARG A 39 -3.47 -8.25 -3.42
N ARG A 40 -4.16 -7.27 -4.02
CA ARG A 40 -3.73 -6.64 -5.29
C ARG A 40 -2.44 -5.85 -5.09
N ILE A 41 -2.37 -5.02 -4.04
CA ILE A 41 -1.17 -4.27 -3.68
C ILE A 41 -0.02 -5.25 -3.42
N ASN A 42 -0.24 -6.30 -2.64
CA ASN A 42 0.78 -7.31 -2.36
C ASN A 42 1.32 -7.97 -3.65
N LYS A 43 0.47 -8.20 -4.65
CA LYS A 43 0.90 -8.71 -5.96
C LYS A 43 1.76 -7.68 -6.71
N LEU A 44 1.34 -6.42 -6.73
CA LEU A 44 2.07 -5.33 -7.38
C LEU A 44 3.43 -5.08 -6.71
N THR A 45 3.49 -5.16 -5.38
CA THR A 45 4.69 -4.95 -4.58
C THR A 45 5.50 -6.22 -4.33
N LYS A 46 5.30 -7.29 -5.12
CA LYS A 46 6.06 -8.56 -5.03
C LYS A 46 6.14 -9.13 -3.60
N GLY A 47 5.00 -9.24 -2.92
CA GLY A 47 4.91 -9.84 -1.59
C GLY A 47 5.34 -8.95 -0.42
N ALA A 48 5.65 -7.67 -0.65
CA ALA A 48 6.13 -6.77 0.40
C ALA A 48 5.11 -6.56 1.53
N VAL A 49 3.80 -6.46 1.21
CA VAL A 49 2.75 -6.26 2.23
C VAL A 49 2.66 -7.46 3.17
N VAL A 50 2.65 -8.68 2.64
CA VAL A 50 2.62 -9.90 3.46
C VAL A 50 3.89 -10.01 4.32
N ARG A 51 5.06 -9.67 3.77
CA ARG A 51 6.31 -9.64 4.55
C ARG A 51 6.27 -8.61 5.68
N ALA A 52 5.68 -7.44 5.43
CA ALA A 52 5.56 -6.40 6.44
C ALA A 52 4.65 -6.82 7.60
N ILE A 53 3.49 -7.43 7.31
CA ILE A 53 2.53 -7.86 8.34
C ILE A 53 3.06 -9.02 9.19
N ASN A 54 3.85 -9.92 8.60
CA ASN A 54 4.47 -11.04 9.32
C ASN A 54 5.84 -10.69 9.92
N SER A 55 6.19 -9.39 10.01
CA SER A 55 7.44 -8.97 10.61
C SER A 55 7.29 -8.77 12.11
N ASP A 56 8.37 -9.02 12.86
CA ASP A 56 8.45 -8.72 14.30
C ASP A 56 8.16 -7.25 14.61
N GLU A 57 8.42 -6.35 13.66
CA GLU A 57 8.12 -4.92 13.79
C GLU A 57 6.61 -4.67 13.80
N TYR A 58 5.83 -5.39 12.97
CA TYR A 58 4.38 -5.30 12.98
C TYR A 58 3.77 -5.92 14.24
N GLU A 59 4.30 -7.05 14.73
CA GLU A 59 3.79 -7.68 15.96
C GLU A 59 3.90 -6.79 17.19
N LYS A 60 4.89 -5.90 17.22
CA LYS A 60 5.09 -4.93 18.31
C LYS A 60 4.17 -3.72 18.21
N LYS A 61 3.42 -3.58 17.11
CA LYS A 61 2.56 -2.42 16.85
C LYS A 61 1.17 -2.63 17.44
N SER A 62 0.69 -1.59 18.09
CA SER A 62 -0.67 -1.46 18.60
C SER A 62 -1.62 -0.89 17.55
N CYS A 63 -2.93 -1.00 17.82
CA CYS A 63 -3.96 -0.46 16.94
C CYS A 63 -3.76 1.05 16.72
N GLY A 64 -3.76 1.48 15.45
CA GLY A 64 -3.56 2.88 15.07
C GLY A 64 -2.11 3.28 14.81
N GLU A 65 -1.15 2.39 15.07
CA GLU A 65 0.24 2.64 14.69
C GLU A 65 0.50 2.32 13.21
N VAL A 66 1.44 3.07 12.63
CA VAL A 66 1.80 2.95 11.22
C VAL A 66 3.09 2.16 11.08
N LEU A 67 3.08 1.19 10.17
CA LEU A 67 4.29 0.55 9.63
C LEU A 67 4.51 1.08 8.22
N SER A 68 5.61 1.81 8.01
CA SER A 68 5.98 2.35 6.71
C SER A 68 7.03 1.46 6.07
N ILE A 69 6.72 0.93 4.90
CA ILE A 69 7.70 0.20 4.07
C ILE A 69 8.07 1.07 2.87
N SER A 70 9.34 1.05 2.48
CA SER A 70 9.76 1.67 1.22
C SER A 70 9.00 1.02 0.09
N PHE A 71 8.28 1.83 -0.68
CA PHE A 71 7.50 1.33 -1.81
C PHE A 71 8.47 0.75 -2.85
N PRO A 72 8.50 -0.59 -3.04
CA PRO A 72 9.50 -1.18 -3.90
C PRO A 72 9.18 -0.81 -5.35
N ALA A 73 10.03 0.00 -5.96
CA ALA A 73 9.88 0.37 -7.36
C ALA A 73 10.13 -0.85 -8.29
N PRO A 74 9.50 -0.90 -9.48
CA PRO A 74 8.54 0.08 -10.01
C PRO A 74 7.15 -0.54 -10.28
N LEU A 75 6.10 0.29 -10.22
CA LEU A 75 4.75 -0.08 -10.67
C LEU A 75 4.67 -0.32 -12.20
N LEU A 76 5.71 0.02 -12.97
CA LEU A 76 5.90 -0.39 -14.37
C LEU A 76 7.39 -0.50 -14.69
N PRO A 77 7.85 -1.45 -15.54
CA PRO A 77 9.11 -1.28 -16.24
C PRO A 77 8.90 -0.15 -17.26
N ASN A 78 9.19 1.10 -16.88
CA ASN A 78 9.40 2.15 -17.88
C ASN A 78 10.70 1.81 -18.62
N ILE A 79 10.57 0.98 -19.66
CA ILE A 79 11.53 0.90 -20.75
C ILE A 79 11.56 2.29 -21.37
N SER A 80 12.53 3.10 -20.96
CA SER A 80 12.99 4.24 -21.73
C SER A 80 14.25 3.77 -22.44
N ILE A 81 14.08 3.37 -23.70
CA ILE A 81 15.18 3.24 -24.64
C ILE A 81 15.66 4.67 -24.93
N TRP A 82 16.94 4.91 -24.68
CA TRP A 82 17.78 5.74 -25.53
C TRP A 82 18.95 4.87 -25.97
#